data_AF-A0A0F9GHJ4-F1
#
_entry.id   AF-A0A0F9GHJ4-F1
#
_cell.length_a   1.000
_cell.length_b   1.000
_cell.length_c   1.000
_cell.angle_alpha   90.00
_cell.angle_beta   90.00
_cell.angle_gamma   90.00
#
_symmetry.space_group_name_H-M   'P 1'
#
loop_
_entity.id
_entity.type
_entity.pdbx_description
1 polymer ?
#
loop_
_entity_poly.entity_id
_entity_poly.type
_entity_poly.pdbx_seq_one_letter_code
_entity_poly.pdbx_strand_id
1 'polypeptide(L)' 'MKLKTRVFELSNGKYRTIAELLKVMRISYDLFYRVRKGDRGIHERFIIGAIKAFPGYKLDDLFYVSEE' A
#
# COMPACT_ATOMS: atom_id res chain seq x y z
N MET A 1 -0.94 -14.11 -12.35
CA MET A 1 -1.76 -12.96 -11.91
C MET A 1 -1.60 -12.73 -10.42
N LYS A 2 -0.83 -11.73 -10.02
CA LYS A 2 -0.65 -11.30 -8.62
C LYS A 2 -1.21 -9.88 -8.46
N LEU A 3 -1.81 -9.61 -7.30
CA LEU A 3 -2.20 -8.26 -6.92
C LEU A 3 -0.94 -7.47 -6.53
N LYS A 4 -0.73 -6.33 -7.19
CA LYS A 4 0.32 -5.35 -6.91
C LYS A 4 -0.33 -4.02 -6.45
N THR A 5 0.48 -3.10 -5.93
CA THR A 5 0.00 -1.84 -5.38
C THR A 5 0.80 -0.65 -5.89
N ARG A 6 0.13 0.49 -6.07
CA ARG A 6 0.73 1.79 -6.37
C ARG A 6 0.96 2.67 -5.14
N VAL A 7 0.69 2.14 -3.94
CA VAL A 7 0.79 2.89 -2.68
C VAL A 7 2.20 3.43 -2.45
N PHE A 8 3.23 2.71 -2.89
CA PHE A 8 4.62 3.13 -2.70
C PHE A 8 4.95 4.36 -3.55
N GLU A 9 4.48 4.38 -4.79
CA GLU A 9 4.64 5.47 -5.76
C GLU A 9 3.81 6.68 -5.33
N LEU A 10 2.54 6.47 -4.98
CA LEU A 10 1.61 7.52 -4.54
C LEU A 10 1.99 8.14 -3.19
N SER A 11 2.76 7.44 -2.36
CA SER A 11 3.22 7.99 -1.08
C SER A 11 4.22 9.13 -1.25
N ASN A 12 4.98 9.13 -2.35
CA ASN A 12 6.07 10.06 -2.62
C ASN A 12 5.49 11.41 -3.08
N GLY A 13 5.04 12.22 -2.12
CA GLY A 13 4.39 13.51 -2.36
C GLY A 13 3.20 13.76 -1.42
N LYS A 14 2.57 12.70 -0.91
CA LYS A 14 1.46 12.81 0.06
C LYS A 14 1.92 12.77 1.52
N TYR A 15 2.98 12.01 1.80
CA TYR A 15 3.52 11.83 3.14
C TYR A 15 4.99 12.25 3.18
N ARG A 16 5.40 12.92 4.26
CA ARG A 16 6.80 13.36 4.43
C ARG A 16 7.72 12.21 4.79
N THR A 17 7.17 11.18 5.44
CA THR A 17 7.92 10.00 5.86
C THR A 17 7.10 8.73 5.69
N ILE A 18 7.79 7.60 5.60
CA ILE A 18 7.15 6.27 5.66
C ILE A 18 6.40 6.10 7.00
N ALA A 19 6.94 6.62 8.10
CA ALA A 19 6.29 6.54 9.42
C ALA A 19 4.88 7.13 9.43
N GLU A 20 4.70 8.29 8.79
CA GLU A 20 3.41 8.96 8.66
C GLU A 20 2.42 8.10 7.86
N LEU A 21 2.86 7.56 6.72
CA LEU A 21 2.04 6.66 5.91
C LEU A 21 1.59 5.44 6.72
N LEU A 22 2.52 4.75 7.38
CA LEU A 22 2.23 3.55 8.17
C LEU A 22 1.29 3.81 9.33
N LYS A 23 1.41 4.99 9.96
CA LYS A 23 0.50 5.44 11.02
C LYS A 23 -0.93 5.58 10.50
N VAL A 24 -1.12 6.15 9.32
CA VAL A 24 -2.46 6.30 8.72
C VAL A 24 -3.00 4.95 8.24
N MET A 25 -2.16 4.15 7.58
CA MET A 25 -2.52 2.80 7.13
C MET A 25 -2.77 1.83 8.30
N ARG A 26 -2.30 2.15 9.51
CA ARG A 26 -2.34 1.28 10.71
C ARG A 26 -1.71 -0.09 10.48
N ILE A 27 -0.55 -0.10 9.83
CA ILE A 27 0.26 -1.31 9.58
C ILE A 27 1.68 -1.15 10.12
N SER A 28 2.36 -2.27 10.35
CA SER A 28 3.76 -2.27 10.78
C SER A 28 4.73 -2.06 9.62
N TYR A 29 5.95 -1.61 9.94
CA TYR A 29 7.06 -1.56 8.98
C TYR A 29 7.36 -2.94 8.38
N ASP A 30 7.34 -4.00 9.19
CA ASP A 30 7.58 -5.38 8.71
C ASP A 30 6.57 -5.77 7.63
N LEU A 31 5.28 -5.52 7.86
CA LEU A 31 4.25 -5.80 6.84
C LEU A 31 4.49 -4.99 5.57
N PHE A 32 4.75 -3.68 5.71
CA PHE A 32 5.00 -2.80 4.57
C PHE A 32 6.19 -3.28 3.73
N TYR A 33 7.32 -3.59 4.36
CA TYR A 33 8.51 -4.02 3.63
C TYR A 33 8.38 -5.42 3.03
N ARG A 34 7.68 -6.35 3.68
CA ARG A 34 7.41 -7.68 3.09
C ARG A 34 6.49 -7.59 1.87
N VAL A 35 5.49 -6.70 1.90
CA VAL A 35 4.67 -6.42 0.71
C VAL A 35 5.50 -5.76 -0.38
N ARG A 36 6.36 -4.81 -0.04
CA ARG A 36 7.25 -4.12 -1.00
C ARG A 36 8.24 -5.05 -1.67
N LYS A 37 8.83 -5.98 -0.92
CA LYS A 37 9.81 -6.96 -1.43
C LYS A 37 9.16 -8.12 -2.20
N GLY A 38 7.85 -8.32 -2.05
CA GLY A 38 7.13 -9.47 -2.60
C GLY A 38 7.16 -10.72 -1.70
N ASP A 39 7.77 -10.64 -0.52
CA ASP A 39 7.81 -11.74 0.47
C ASP A 39 6.42 -12.06 1.04
N ARG A 40 5.48 -11.10 0.98
CA ARG A 40 4.09 -11.27 1.41
C ARG A 40 3.14 -10.61 0.41
N GLY A 41 2.10 -11.34 0.03
CA GLY A 41 1.03 -10.78 -0.79
C GLY A 41 0.27 -9.65 -0.09
N ILE A 42 -0.40 -8.81 -0.88
CA ILE A 42 -1.31 -7.78 -0.39
C ILE A 42 -2.54 -8.45 0.20
N HIS A 43 -2.82 -8.17 1.47
CA HIS A 43 -3.97 -8.71 2.18
C HIS A 43 -4.90 -7.61 2.69
N GLU A 44 -6.07 -8.01 3.19
CA GLU A 44 -7.16 -7.13 3.61
C GLU A 44 -6.71 -5.92 4.45
N ARG A 45 -5.93 -6.11 5.52
CA ARG A 45 -5.45 -4.97 6.35
C ARG A 45 -4.62 -3.97 5.55
N PHE A 46 -3.81 -4.43 4.59
CA PHE A 46 -3.06 -3.53 3.71
C PHE A 46 -4.00 -2.74 2.81
N ILE A 47 -5.03 -3.39 2.26
CA ILE A 47 -6.05 -2.76 1.41
C ILE A 47 -6.84 -1.70 2.19
N ILE A 48 -7.37 -2.07 3.37
CA ILE A 48 -8.10 -1.14 4.25
C ILE A 48 -7.21 0.04 4.64
N GLY A 49 -5.95 -0.22 4.99
CA GLY A 49 -4.98 0.81 5.33
C GLY A 49 -4.74 1.78 4.18
N ALA A 50 -4.55 1.26 2.96
CA ALA A 50 -4.33 2.07 1.77
C ALA A 50 -5.55 2.96 1.47
N ILE A 51 -6.76 2.41 1.49
CA ILE A 51 -7.99 3.20 1.25
C ILE A 51 -8.12 4.35 2.26
N LYS A 52 -7.75 4.11 3.53
CA LYS A 52 -7.74 5.16 4.57
C LYS A 52 -6.65 6.21 4.35
N ALA A 53 -5.48 5.82 3.85
CA ALA A 53 -4.36 6.71 3.55
C ALA A 53 -4.59 7.54 2.27
N PHE A 54 -5.36 7.01 1.33
CA PHE A 54 -5.62 7.63 0.04
C PHE A 54 -7.11 7.92 -0.16
N PRO A 55 -7.73 8.77 0.68
CA PRO A 55 -9.10 9.20 0.43
C PRO A 55 -9.18 9.91 -0.93
N GLY A 56 -10.19 9.56 -1.72
CA GLY A 56 -10.40 10.08 -3.08
C GLY A 56 -9.82 9.22 -4.20
N TYR A 57 -8.99 8.21 -3.88
CA TYR A 57 -8.52 7.23 -4.86
C TYR A 57 -9.49 6.05 -4.90
N LYS A 58 -9.78 5.54 -6.10
CA LYS A 58 -10.50 4.29 -6.28
C LYS A 58 -9.59 3.09 -6.04
N LEU A 59 -10.19 1.91 -5.90
CA LEU A 59 -9.45 0.70 -5.57
C LEU A 59 -8.46 0.30 -6.68
N ASP A 60 -8.83 0.53 -7.94
CA ASP A 60 -8.04 0.31 -9.15
C ASP A 60 -6.95 1.37 -9.39
N ASP A 61 -7.08 2.54 -8.78
CA ASP A 61 -5.97 3.51 -8.72
C ASP A 61 -4.85 2.99 -7.79
N LEU A 62 -5.23 2.36 -6.68
CA LEU A 62 -4.33 1.88 -5.62
C LEU A 62 -3.75 0.49 -5.88
N PHE A 63 -4.48 -0.37 -6.57
CA PHE A 63 -4.16 -1.78 -6.76
C PHE A 63 -4.40 -2.20 -8.20
N TYR A 64 -3.57 -3.11 -8.69
CA TYR A 64 -3.68 -3.64 -10.05
C TYR A 64 -3.21 -5.09 -10.10
N VAL A 65 -3.62 -5.82 -11.13
CA VAL A 65 -3.18 -7.21 -11.36
C VAL A 65 -2.08 -7.21 -12.41
N SER A 66 -1.04 -8.00 -12.16
CA SER A 66 0.09 -8.20 -13.06
C SER A 66 0.38 -9.69 -13.23
N GLU A 67 0.95 -10.11 -14.36
CA GLU A 67 1.27 -11.51 -14.62
C GLU A 67 2.57 -11.99 -13.97
N GLU A 68 3.54 -11.09 -13.77
CA GLU A 68 4.73 -11.30 -12.91
C GLU A 68 4.43 -11.71 -11.46
#